data_AF-A0A9X6ACR7-F1
#
_entry.id   AF-A0A9X6ACR7-F1
#
_cell.length_a   1.000
_cell.length_b   1.000
_cell.length_c   1.000
_cell.angle_alpha   90.00
_cell.angle_beta   90.00
_cell.angle_gamma   90.00
#
_symmetry.space_group_name_H-M   'P 1'
#
loop_
_entity.id
_entity.type
_entity.pdbx_description
1 polymer ?
#
loop_
_entity_poly.entity_id
_entity_poly.type
_entity_poly.pdbx_seq_one_letter_code
_entity_poly.pdbx_strand_id
1 'polypeptide(L)'
;VPELSALVDVVLNLAPVDPMQLAALTSVVRDGGIVVNTTVWMPAPSDEERGVRGVNLFVNSDAAQLARLVTLVDSGALHVDIARRVPLAELPALHAEAAEGALSGKVLVLPSAVSLT
;
A
#
# COMPACT_ATOMS: atom_id res chain seq x y z
N VAL A 1 7.70 -15.28 -7.09
CA VAL A 1 6.81 -15.20 -5.90
C VAL A 1 7.65 -15.52 -4.67
N PRO A 2 7.42 -14.86 -3.51
CA PRO A 2 8.19 -15.14 -2.30
C PRO A 2 7.96 -16.58 -1.83
N GLU A 3 8.97 -17.14 -1.17
CA GLU A 3 8.83 -18.43 -0.51
C GLU A 3 7.94 -18.25 0.74
N LEU A 4 6.86 -19.04 0.82
CA LEU A 4 5.89 -18.99 1.91
C LEU A 4 5.83 -20.36 2.59
N SER A 5 5.63 -20.37 3.90
CA SER A 5 5.43 -21.61 4.66
C SER A 5 4.06 -22.27 4.40
N ALA A 6 3.10 -21.52 3.85
CA ALA A 6 1.79 -21.99 3.44
C ALA A 6 1.14 -21.02 2.44
N LEU A 7 0.12 -21.50 1.72
CA LEU A 7 -0.75 -20.64 0.91
C LEU A 7 -1.49 -19.62 1.78
N VAL A 8 -1.79 -18.45 1.22
CA VAL A 8 -2.49 -17.35 1.90
C VAL A 8 -3.91 -17.14 1.35
N ASP A 9 -4.77 -16.53 2.15
CA ASP A 9 -6.13 -16.18 1.70
C ASP A 9 -6.14 -14.92 0.81
N VAL A 10 -5.20 -14.01 1.06
CA VAL A 10 -5.08 -12.71 0.40
C VAL A 10 -3.64 -12.42 0.04
N VAL A 11 -3.39 -12.03 -1.20
CA VAL A 11 -2.17 -11.33 -1.60
C VAL A 11 -2.52 -9.87 -1.86
N LEU A 12 -1.81 -8.95 -1.22
CA LEU A 12 -1.89 -7.51 -1.48
C LEU A 12 -0.61 -7.04 -2.17
N ASN A 13 -0.67 -6.85 -3.49
CA ASN A 13 0.45 -6.32 -4.26
C ASN A 13 0.44 -4.78 -4.22
N LEU A 14 1.46 -4.20 -3.58
CA LEU A 14 1.63 -2.76 -3.39
C LEU A 14 2.69 -2.14 -4.30
N ALA A 15 3.40 -2.95 -5.09
CA ALA A 15 4.55 -2.50 -5.87
C ALA A 15 4.42 -2.90 -7.35
N PRO A 16 5.00 -2.10 -8.26
CA PRO A 16 5.32 -2.55 -9.61
C PRO A 16 6.08 -3.87 -9.58
N VAL A 17 5.60 -4.86 -10.32
CA VAL A 17 6.29 -6.14 -10.52
C VAL A 17 6.22 -6.53 -12.00
N ASP A 18 7.10 -7.44 -12.41
CA ASP A 18 7.06 -8.03 -13.76
C ASP A 18 5.71 -8.74 -14.02
N PRO A 19 5.16 -8.71 -15.25
CA PRO A 19 3.89 -9.37 -15.58
C PRO A 19 3.84 -10.86 -15.25
N MET A 20 4.92 -11.61 -15.48
CA MET A 20 4.98 -13.03 -15.13
C MET A 20 5.00 -13.22 -13.62
N GLN A 21 5.68 -12.34 -12.89
CA GLN A 21 5.66 -12.36 -11.43
C GLN A 21 4.27 -12.03 -10.88
N LEU A 22 3.56 -11.06 -11.47
CA LEU A 22 2.18 -10.73 -11.12
C LEU A 22 1.29 -11.95 -11.34
N ALA A 23 1.33 -12.55 -12.54
CA ALA A 23 0.53 -13.73 -12.87
C ALA A 23 0.76 -14.90 -11.89
N ALA A 24 2.02 -15.10 -11.48
CA ALA A 24 2.37 -16.16 -10.53
C ALA A 24 1.81 -15.94 -9.10
N LEU A 25 1.27 -14.76 -8.76
CA LEU A 25 0.69 -14.52 -7.43
C LEU A 25 -0.52 -15.41 -7.13
N THR A 26 -1.26 -15.92 -8.12
CA THR A 26 -2.38 -16.85 -7.88
C THR A 26 -1.90 -18.20 -7.31
N SER A 27 -0.67 -18.61 -7.64
CA SER A 27 -0.10 -19.89 -7.17
C SER A 27 0.10 -19.94 -5.65
N VAL A 28 0.24 -18.79 -5.00
CA VAL A 28 0.46 -18.69 -3.54
C VAL A 28 -0.84 -18.41 -2.77
N VAL A 29 -1.96 -18.27 -3.47
CA VAL A 29 -3.28 -18.02 -2.88
C VAL A 29 -4.03 -19.35 -2.76
N ARG A 30 -4.78 -19.54 -1.65
CA ARG A 30 -5.67 -20.70 -1.44
C ARG A 30 -6.87 -20.65 -2.39
N ASP A 31 -7.50 -21.80 -2.59
CA ASP A 31 -8.76 -21.88 -3.34
C ASP A 31 -9.81 -20.95 -2.71
N GLY A 32 -10.53 -20.20 -3.55
CA GLY A 32 -11.49 -19.17 -3.12
C GLY A 32 -10.88 -17.87 -2.60
N GLY A 33 -9.54 -17.75 -2.59
CA GLY A 33 -8.83 -16.56 -2.12
C GLY A 33 -8.85 -15.38 -3.09
N ILE A 34 -8.02 -14.36 -2.84
CA ILE A 34 -8.00 -13.13 -3.64
C ILE A 34 -6.59 -12.55 -3.81
N VAL A 35 -6.30 -12.07 -5.02
CA VAL A 35 -5.17 -11.19 -5.34
C VAL A 35 -5.71 -9.77 -5.49
N VAL A 36 -5.26 -8.86 -4.62
CA VAL A 36 -5.55 -7.42 -4.70
C VAL A 36 -4.32 -6.71 -5.25
N ASN A 37 -4.44 -6.12 -6.43
CA ASN A 37 -3.38 -5.37 -7.08
C ASN A 37 -3.67 -3.86 -7.00
N THR A 38 -2.78 -3.09 -6.38
CA THR A 38 -2.92 -1.62 -6.36
C THR A 38 -2.20 -0.95 -7.53
N THR A 39 -1.41 -1.70 -8.30
CA THR A 39 -0.75 -1.20 -9.52
C THR A 39 -1.65 -1.41 -10.73
N VAL A 40 -2.65 -0.55 -10.86
CA VAL A 40 -3.82 -0.75 -11.76
C VAL A 40 -3.53 -0.68 -13.27
N TRP A 41 -2.28 -0.45 -13.67
CA TRP A 41 -1.87 -0.47 -15.08
C TRP A 41 -1.89 -1.87 -15.73
N MET A 42 -2.06 -2.92 -14.92
CA MET A 42 -2.16 -4.32 -15.33
C MET A 42 -3.33 -4.98 -14.61
N PRO A 43 -4.06 -5.89 -15.26
CA PRO A 43 -5.13 -6.62 -14.61
C PRO A 43 -4.59 -7.50 -13.48
N ALA A 44 -5.24 -7.47 -12.31
CA ALA A 44 -5.00 -8.44 -11.27
C ALA A 44 -5.28 -9.85 -11.80
N PRO A 45 -4.40 -10.82 -11.56
CA PRO A 45 -4.59 -12.18 -12.05
C PRO A 45 -5.69 -12.88 -11.26
N SER A 46 -6.36 -13.83 -11.91
CA SER A 46 -7.39 -14.69 -11.33
C SER A 46 -7.17 -16.14 -11.76
N ASP A 47 -7.80 -17.07 -11.05
CA ASP A 47 -7.86 -18.49 -11.40
C ASP A 47 -9.29 -18.96 -11.14
N GLU A 48 -10.07 -19.11 -12.21
CA GLU A 48 -11.50 -19.45 -12.11
C GLU A 48 -11.72 -20.88 -11.63
N GLU A 49 -10.86 -21.82 -12.02
CA GLU A 49 -10.96 -23.23 -11.61
C GLU A 49 -10.81 -23.37 -10.10
N ARG A 50 -9.87 -22.60 -9.53
CA ARG A 50 -9.64 -22.54 -8.08
C ARG A 50 -10.49 -21.51 -7.36
N GLY A 51 -11.33 -20.75 -8.08
CA GLY A 51 -12.13 -19.65 -7.52
C GLY A 51 -11.32 -18.48 -6.95
N VAL A 52 -10.06 -18.31 -7.36
CA VAL A 52 -9.20 -17.20 -6.92
C VAL A 52 -9.58 -15.95 -7.70
N ARG A 53 -9.95 -14.89 -6.98
CA ARG A 53 -10.39 -13.62 -7.58
C ARG A 53 -9.22 -12.65 -7.75
N GLY A 54 -9.17 -11.95 -8.88
CA GLY A 54 -8.30 -10.80 -9.08
C GLY A 54 -9.07 -9.50 -8.92
N VAL A 55 -8.56 -8.56 -8.11
CA VAL A 55 -9.15 -7.22 -7.96
C VAL A 55 -8.08 -6.16 -8.15
N ASN A 56 -8.33 -5.23 -9.06
CA ASN A 56 -7.58 -3.99 -9.13
C ASN A 56 -8.19 -2.99 -8.15
N LEU A 57 -7.41 -2.62 -7.14
CA LEU A 57 -7.81 -1.62 -6.15
C LEU A 57 -7.18 -0.28 -6.52
N PHE A 58 -8.02 0.68 -6.90
CA PHE A 58 -7.64 2.08 -6.91
C PHE A 58 -8.09 2.76 -5.62
N VAL A 59 -7.69 4.02 -5.41
CA VAL A 59 -8.09 4.76 -4.21
C VAL A 59 -9.62 4.77 -4.06
N ASN A 60 -10.10 4.37 -2.88
CA ASN A 60 -11.52 4.47 -2.53
C ASN A 60 -11.73 5.74 -1.71
N SER A 61 -12.23 6.79 -2.34
CA SER A 61 -12.51 8.08 -1.69
C SER A 61 -13.81 8.03 -0.87
N ASP A 62 -13.80 7.27 0.23
CA ASP A 62 -14.92 7.11 1.17
C ASP A 62 -14.64 7.86 2.47
N ALA A 63 -15.38 8.95 2.71
CA ALA A 63 -15.24 9.79 3.90
C ALA A 63 -15.62 9.04 5.20
N ALA A 64 -16.59 8.13 5.15
CA ALA A 64 -16.96 7.32 6.32
C ALA A 64 -15.85 6.31 6.65
N GLN A 65 -15.23 5.70 5.64
CA GLN A 65 -14.05 4.86 5.84
C GLN A 65 -12.88 5.66 6.44
N LEU A 66 -12.62 6.87 5.93
CA LEU A 66 -11.57 7.73 6.46
C LEU A 66 -11.84 8.11 7.93
N ALA A 67 -13.07 8.45 8.29
CA ALA A 67 -13.45 8.74 9.68
C ALA A 67 -13.23 7.54 10.62
N ARG A 68 -13.49 6.31 10.14
CA ARG A 68 -13.17 5.10 10.90
C ARG A 68 -11.67 4.94 11.12
N LEU A 69 -10.83 5.22 10.11
CA LEU A 69 -9.37 5.19 10.28
C LEU A 69 -8.91 6.20 11.33
N VAL A 70 -9.46 7.41 11.34
CA VAL A 70 -9.17 8.42 12.38
C VAL A 70 -9.55 7.91 13.77
N THR A 71 -10.73 7.29 13.92
CA THR A 71 -11.18 6.71 15.20
C THR A 71 -10.21 5.62 15.70
N LEU A 72 -9.68 4.79 14.80
CA LEU A 72 -8.68 3.77 15.16
C LEU A 72 -7.36 4.41 15.59
N VAL A 73 -6.97 5.53 14.98
CA VAL A 73 -5.78 6.30 15.40
C VAL A 73 -5.99 6.93 16.77
N ASP A 74 -7.12 7.59 16.99
CA ASP A 74 -7.44 8.28 18.25
C ASP A 74 -7.52 7.31 19.44
N SER A 75 -8.06 6.11 19.20
CA SER A 75 -8.10 5.03 20.21
C SER A 75 -6.76 4.32 20.44
N GLY A 76 -5.75 4.58 19.60
CA GLY A 76 -4.46 3.88 19.63
C GLY A 76 -4.48 2.48 19.03
N ALA A 77 -5.61 2.02 18.48
CA ALA A 77 -5.72 0.72 17.80
C ALA A 77 -5.00 0.67 16.44
N LEU A 78 -4.75 1.84 15.83
CA LEU A 78 -3.93 2.01 14.64
C LEU A 78 -2.86 3.06 14.89
N HIS A 79 -1.59 2.70 14.70
CA HIS A 79 -0.49 3.65 14.77
C HIS A 79 0.01 4.01 13.37
N VAL A 80 0.17 5.31 13.11
CA VAL A 80 0.83 5.78 11.89
C VAL A 80 2.33 5.84 12.16
N ASP A 81 3.07 4.89 11.60
CA ASP A 81 4.52 4.87 11.71
C ASP A 81 5.16 5.95 10.83
N ILE A 82 5.76 6.95 11.47
CA ILE A 82 6.43 8.08 10.82
C ILE A 82 7.94 7.87 10.91
N ALA A 83 8.53 7.45 9.79
CA ALA A 83 9.96 7.19 9.69
C ALA A 83 10.80 8.48 9.79
N ARG A 84 10.30 9.60 9.25
CA ARG A 84 11.01 10.89 9.25
C ARG A 84 10.04 12.06 9.27
N ARG A 85 10.43 13.16 9.92
CA ARG A 85 9.75 14.46 9.86
C ARG A 85 10.68 15.49 9.23
N VAL A 86 10.19 16.24 8.24
CA VAL A 86 10.98 17.27 7.55
C VAL A 86 10.17 18.57 7.45
N PRO A 87 10.79 19.76 7.50
CA PRO A 87 10.10 21.01 7.20
C PRO A 87 9.69 21.06 5.72
N LEU A 88 8.62 21.79 5.42
CA LEU A 88 8.14 21.99 4.05
C LEU A 88 9.22 22.51 3.09
N ALA A 89 10.18 23.30 3.60
CA ALA A 89 11.31 23.80 2.82
C ALA A 89 12.21 22.70 2.24
N GLU A 90 12.22 21.50 2.85
CA GLU A 90 12.99 20.35 2.39
C GLU A 90 12.24 19.47 1.37
N LEU A 91 10.97 19.79 1.06
CA LEU A 91 10.16 19.02 0.12
C LEU A 91 10.84 18.78 -1.25
N PRO A 92 11.57 19.75 -1.86
CA PRO A 92 12.29 19.49 -3.10
C PRO A 92 13.37 18.42 -2.97
N ALA A 93 14.15 18.46 -1.88
CA ALA A 93 15.19 17.45 -1.61
C ALA A 93 14.57 16.09 -1.30
N LEU A 94 13.44 16.06 -0.57
CA LEU A 94 12.67 14.85 -0.31
C LEU A 94 12.21 14.17 -1.61
N HIS A 95 11.73 14.94 -2.60
CA HIS A 95 11.33 14.39 -3.89
C HIS A 95 12.51 13.88 -4.73
N ALA A 96 13.68 14.53 -4.64
CA ALA A 96 14.89 14.04 -5.30
C ALA A 96 15.30 12.67 -4.72
N GLU A 97 15.33 12.53 -3.40
CA GLU A 97 15.59 11.25 -2.71
C GLU A 97 14.54 10.17 -3.03
N ALA A 98 13.25 10.57 -3.12
CA ALA A 98 12.17 9.67 -3.53
C ALA A 98 12.37 9.10 -4.94
N ALA A 99 12.82 9.95 -5.87
CA ALA A 99 13.07 9.57 -7.26
C ALA A 99 14.23 8.56 -7.39
N GLU A 100 15.16 8.58 -6.44
CA GLU A 100 16.26 7.60 -6.33
C GLU A 100 15.80 6.27 -5.66
N GLY A 101 14.55 6.19 -5.17
CA GLY A 101 14.01 5.02 -4.50
C GLY A 101 14.56 4.78 -3.09
N ALA A 102 15.21 5.79 -2.49
CA ALA A 102 15.90 5.68 -1.21
C ALA A 102 14.97 5.86 0.01
N LEU A 103 13.72 6.28 -0.20
CA LEU A 103 12.77 6.50 0.90
C LEU A 103 12.19 5.19 1.42
N SER A 104 12.33 4.99 2.74
CA SER A 104 11.63 3.93 3.48
C SER A 104 10.59 4.54 4.42
N GLY A 105 9.42 3.89 4.50
CA GLY A 105 8.33 4.30 5.39
C GLY A 105 7.60 5.57 4.98
N LYS A 106 6.88 6.19 5.93
CA LYS A 106 6.15 7.45 5.72
C LYS A 106 6.99 8.63 6.22
N VAL A 107 7.15 9.64 5.37
CA VAL A 107 7.75 10.93 5.74
C VAL A 107 6.64 11.94 5.98
N LEU A 108 6.61 12.55 7.17
CA LEU A 108 5.71 13.63 7.49
C LEU A 108 6.36 14.97 7.16
N VAL A 109 5.76 15.72 6.24
CA VAL A 109 6.18 17.08 5.91
C VAL A 109 5.44 18.05 6.81
N LEU A 110 6.18 18.77 7.64
CA LEU A 110 5.62 19.75 8.55
C LEU A 110 5.40 21.07 7.79
N PRO A 111 4.19 21.65 7.82
CA PRO A 111 4.03 23.03 7.38
C PRO A 111 4.96 23.89 8.24
N SER A 112 5.56 24.94 7.65
CA SER A 112 6.36 25.90 8.40
C SER A 112 5.60 26.33 9.65
N ALA A 113 6.26 26.32 10.82
CA ALA A 113 5.63 26.72 12.06
C ALA A 113 4.95 28.08 11.87
N VAL A 114 3.62 28.08 11.92
CA VAL A 114 2.92 29.29 12.32
C VAL A 114 3.42 29.52 13.75
N SER A 115 4.18 30.60 13.97
CA SER A 115 4.33 31.12 15.32
C SER A 115 2.91 31.33 15.83
N LEU A 116 2.46 30.44 16.72
CA LEU A 116 1.30 30.70 17.54
C LEU A 116 1.73 31.79 18.52
N THR A 117 1.62 33.05 18.09
CA THR A 117 1.51 34.20 18.99
C THR A 117 0.14 34.22 19.63
#